data_AF-A0A942JTL6-F1
#
_entry.id   AF-A0A942JTL6-F1
#
_cell.length_a   1.000
_cell.length_b   1.000
_cell.length_c   1.000
_cell.angle_alpha   90.00
_cell.angle_beta   90.00
_cell.angle_gamma   90.00
#
_symmetry.space_group_name_H-M   'P 1'
#
loop_
_entity.id
_entity.type
_entity.pdbx_description
1 polymer ?
#
loop_
_entity_poly.entity_id
_entity_poly.type
_entity_poly.pdbx_seq_one_letter_code
_entity_poly.pdbx_strand_id
1 'polypeptide(L)'
;MIITRPREWERVIANLDEVQAKRVFIMGCGQCATIAGTGGENEIRNAIVRLKESGREVTGWAVGEVACHSGGTRLETRRHSGGIGEADAVLVLSCGAGVQTVADATSKPVFPGLESAFLGNVVRHGVFEERCQMCGECVLDLTAGICPVTTCPKGLLNGPCGGMWDGMCEVVTDRECTHVLIRRRLVEQDRSGFGALAPKDHSKKLKPGSVNLRGERGKSRR
;
A
#
# COMPACT_ATOMS: atom_id res chain seq x y z
N MET A 1 0.41 -5.99 -1.74
CA MET A 1 0.24 -5.37 -0.41
C MET A 1 0.63 -3.90 -0.49
N ILE A 2 0.03 -2.99 0.28
CA ILE A 2 0.47 -1.59 0.30
C ILE A 2 1.74 -1.51 1.15
N ILE A 3 2.85 -1.14 0.54
CA ILE A 3 4.11 -0.91 1.26
C ILE A 3 4.00 0.41 2.00
N THR A 4 4.35 0.38 3.28
CA THR A 4 4.39 1.54 4.15
C THR A 4 5.81 1.76 4.65
N ARG A 5 6.13 3.02 4.95
CA ARG A 5 7.36 3.42 5.63
C ARG A 5 7.04 4.33 6.81
N PRO A 6 7.89 4.39 7.85
CA PRO A 6 7.70 5.34 8.94
C PRO A 6 7.54 6.77 8.42
N ARG A 7 6.59 7.53 8.98
CA ARG A 7 6.52 8.97 8.79
C ARG A 7 7.60 9.64 9.64
N GLU A 8 8.13 10.77 9.17
CA GLU A 8 9.04 11.61 9.95
C GLU A 8 8.43 11.93 11.32
N TRP A 9 9.20 11.74 12.37
CA TRP A 9 8.64 11.72 13.72
C TRP A 9 8.24 13.10 14.20
N GLU A 10 9.00 14.12 13.84
CA GLU A 10 8.74 15.52 14.10
C GLU A 10 7.37 15.92 13.54
N ARG A 11 6.99 15.36 12.38
CA ARG A 11 5.66 15.57 11.79
C ARG A 11 4.56 14.86 12.57
N VAL A 12 4.83 13.66 13.09
CA VAL A 12 3.86 12.96 13.96
C VAL A 12 3.61 13.76 15.23
N ILE A 13 4.67 14.28 15.86
CA ILE A 13 4.57 15.11 17.06
C ILE A 13 3.82 16.42 16.77
N ALA A 14 4.16 17.12 15.69
CA ALA A 14 3.49 18.35 15.30
C ALA A 14 1.97 18.16 15.09
N ASN A 15 1.55 17.06 14.45
CA ASN A 15 0.13 16.73 14.29
C ASN A 15 -0.58 16.52 15.64
N LEU A 16 0.10 15.87 16.61
CA LEU A 16 -0.46 15.65 17.94
C LEU A 16 -0.50 16.96 18.76
N ASP A 17 0.50 17.84 18.58
CA ASP A 17 0.54 19.16 19.21
C ASP A 17 -0.58 20.08 18.70
N GLU A 18 -0.95 20.00 17.42
CA GLU A 18 -2.04 20.79 16.81
C GLU A 18 -3.36 20.65 17.56
N VAL A 19 -3.63 19.45 18.09
CA VAL A 19 -4.83 19.16 18.90
C VAL A 19 -4.53 19.08 20.39
N GLN A 20 -3.34 19.53 20.82
CA GLN A 20 -2.87 19.51 22.21
C GLN A 20 -2.98 18.13 22.87
N ALA A 21 -2.79 17.05 22.08
CA ALA A 21 -2.98 15.68 22.56
C ALA A 21 -1.86 15.28 23.54
N LYS A 22 -2.26 14.99 24.78
CA LYS A 22 -1.38 14.45 25.83
C LYS A 22 -1.51 12.94 25.95
N ARG A 23 -2.70 12.40 25.64
CA ARG A 23 -3.04 10.99 25.70
C ARG A 23 -3.33 10.46 24.30
N VAL A 24 -2.66 9.40 23.90
CA VAL A 24 -2.72 8.85 22.54
C VAL A 24 -3.09 7.37 22.58
N PHE A 25 -4.06 6.96 21.78
CA PHE A 25 -4.29 5.54 21.49
C PHE A 25 -3.57 5.16 20.19
N ILE A 26 -2.98 3.97 20.10
CA ILE A 26 -2.28 3.53 18.88
C ILE A 26 -3.02 2.39 18.19
N MET A 27 -3.34 2.55 16.90
CA MET A 27 -3.96 1.51 16.08
C MET A 27 -3.01 1.05 14.97
N GLY A 28 -2.58 -0.20 15.00
CA GLY A 28 -1.75 -0.85 13.96
C GLY A 28 -2.56 -1.64 12.92
N CYS A 29 -1.85 -2.29 12.00
CA CYS A 29 -2.42 -3.15 10.96
C CYS A 29 -1.67 -4.47 10.82
N GLY A 30 -2.36 -5.58 11.05
CA GLY A 30 -1.83 -6.94 11.06
C GLY A 30 -1.47 -7.52 9.69
N GLN A 31 -1.90 -6.88 8.58
CA GLN A 31 -1.54 -7.30 7.22
C GLN A 31 -0.34 -6.51 6.68
N CYS A 32 -0.58 -5.58 5.75
CA CYS A 32 0.46 -5.03 4.90
C CYS A 32 1.54 -4.27 5.70
N ALA A 33 1.14 -3.53 6.73
CA ALA A 33 2.07 -2.75 7.55
C ALA A 33 2.93 -3.64 8.46
N THR A 34 2.36 -4.72 9.01
CA THR A 34 3.12 -5.73 9.77
C THR A 34 4.13 -6.46 8.89
N ILE A 35 3.72 -6.90 7.69
CA ILE A 35 4.64 -7.54 6.74
C ILE A 35 5.75 -6.56 6.29
N ALA A 36 5.43 -5.26 6.18
CA ALA A 36 6.42 -4.23 5.90
C ALA A 36 7.33 -3.90 7.09
N GLY A 37 7.06 -4.42 8.30
CA GLY A 37 7.81 -4.11 9.52
C GLY A 37 7.61 -2.66 9.99
N THR A 38 6.41 -2.12 9.82
CA THR A 38 6.12 -0.69 10.09
C THR A 38 4.88 -0.44 10.94
N GLY A 39 4.01 -1.44 11.15
CA GLY A 39 2.75 -1.23 11.87
C GLY A 39 2.22 -2.42 12.63
N GLY A 40 3.08 -3.41 12.90
CA GLY A 40 2.78 -4.52 13.79
C GLY A 40 3.07 -4.19 15.25
N GLU A 41 2.99 -5.21 16.10
CA GLU A 41 3.14 -5.05 17.56
C GLU A 41 4.50 -4.46 17.96
N ASN A 42 5.59 -4.92 17.33
CA ASN A 42 6.94 -4.41 17.61
C ASN A 42 7.03 -2.90 17.33
N GLU A 43 6.46 -2.44 16.22
CA GLU A 43 6.49 -1.03 15.86
C GLU A 43 5.57 -0.18 16.74
N ILE A 44 4.44 -0.73 17.20
CA ILE A 44 3.62 -0.08 18.23
C ILE A 44 4.43 0.09 19.51
N ARG A 45 5.11 -0.97 20.00
CA ARG A 45 5.92 -0.90 21.22
C ARG A 45 7.01 0.18 21.11
N ASN A 46 7.67 0.28 19.96
CA ASN A 46 8.63 1.34 19.69
C ASN A 46 7.97 2.73 19.69
N ALA A 47 6.80 2.87 19.07
CA ALA A 47 6.05 4.14 19.09
C ALA A 47 5.61 4.54 20.51
N ILE A 48 5.24 3.59 21.37
CA ILE A 48 4.89 3.84 22.78
C ILE A 48 6.08 4.48 23.51
N VAL A 49 7.28 3.93 23.35
CA VAL A 49 8.50 4.48 23.98
C VAL A 49 8.73 5.91 23.50
N ARG A 50 8.70 6.16 22.19
CA ARG A 50 8.94 7.49 21.62
C ARG A 50 7.88 8.52 22.02
N LEU A 51 6.61 8.11 22.15
CA LEU A 51 5.56 9.00 22.64
C LEU A 51 5.80 9.39 24.09
N LYS A 52 6.20 8.44 24.95
CA LYS A 52 6.56 8.72 26.35
C LYS A 52 7.74 9.67 26.48
N GLU A 53 8.78 9.48 25.67
CA GLU A 53 9.93 10.40 25.60
C GLU A 53 9.52 11.81 25.17
N SER A 54 8.48 11.94 24.34
CA SER A 54 7.88 13.22 23.95
C SER A 54 6.88 13.81 24.97
N GLY A 55 6.77 13.21 26.17
CA GLY A 55 5.89 13.69 27.25
C GLY A 55 4.41 13.31 27.08
N ARG A 56 4.10 12.28 26.29
CA ARG A 56 2.73 11.79 26.04
C ARG A 56 2.47 10.45 26.71
N GLU A 57 1.25 10.27 27.18
CA GLU A 57 0.75 9.01 27.72
C GLU A 57 0.07 8.19 26.62
N VAL A 58 0.22 6.86 26.69
CA VAL A 58 -0.51 5.95 25.80
C VAL A 58 -1.64 5.27 26.57
N THR A 59 -2.88 5.54 26.17
CA THR A 59 -4.10 5.02 26.83
C THR A 59 -4.43 3.58 26.44
N GLY A 60 -3.81 3.09 25.38
CA GLY A 60 -3.95 1.72 24.91
C GLY A 60 -3.45 1.58 23.49
N TRP A 61 -3.44 0.34 23.01
CA TRP A 61 -3.10 0.05 21.62
C TRP A 61 -3.79 -1.23 21.16
N ALA A 62 -3.93 -1.37 19.84
CA ALA A 62 -4.42 -2.58 19.19
C ALA A 62 -3.77 -2.75 17.82
N VAL A 63 -3.67 -4.00 17.35
CA VAL A 63 -3.31 -4.31 15.96
C VAL A 63 -4.54 -4.91 15.30
N GLY A 64 -5.28 -4.09 14.55
CA GLY A 64 -6.41 -4.59 13.79
C GLY A 64 -5.94 -5.55 12.69
N GLU A 65 -6.62 -6.68 12.49
CA GLU A 65 -6.23 -7.68 11.49
C GLU A 65 -6.03 -7.05 10.11
N VAL A 66 -7.05 -6.34 9.61
CA VAL A 66 -7.02 -5.55 8.37
C VAL A 66 -7.57 -4.14 8.66
N ALA A 67 -6.69 -3.15 8.82
CA ALA A 67 -7.12 -1.79 9.19
C ALA A 67 -8.04 -1.11 8.17
N CYS A 68 -7.94 -1.45 6.87
CA CYS A 68 -8.80 -0.92 5.82
C CYS A 68 -10.10 -1.74 5.60
N HIS A 69 -10.45 -2.64 6.52
CA HIS A 69 -11.72 -3.36 6.51
C HIS A 69 -12.70 -2.74 7.50
N SER A 70 -13.66 -1.96 7.00
CA SER A 70 -14.54 -1.12 7.83
C SER A 70 -15.29 -1.86 8.93
N GLY A 71 -15.86 -3.03 8.65
CA GLY A 71 -16.54 -3.85 9.66
C GLY A 71 -15.60 -4.36 10.76
N GLY A 72 -14.39 -4.76 10.37
CA GLY A 72 -13.37 -5.28 11.27
C GLY A 72 -12.80 -4.17 12.16
N THR A 73 -12.41 -3.05 11.55
CA THR A 73 -11.90 -1.89 12.28
C THR A 73 -12.93 -1.33 13.25
N ARG A 74 -14.22 -1.23 12.86
CA ARG A 74 -15.29 -0.82 13.79
C ARG A 74 -15.47 -1.78 14.98
N LEU A 75 -15.33 -3.09 14.75
CA LEU A 75 -15.36 -4.07 15.84
C LEU A 75 -14.16 -3.87 16.78
N GLU A 76 -12.97 -3.67 16.22
CA GLU A 76 -11.74 -3.49 16.97
C GLU A 76 -11.75 -2.20 17.81
N THR A 77 -12.22 -1.09 17.22
CA THR A 77 -12.44 0.18 17.94
C THR A 77 -13.45 0.01 19.08
N ARG A 78 -14.54 -0.75 18.89
CA ARG A 78 -15.51 -1.01 19.97
C ARG A 78 -14.93 -1.84 21.11
N ARG A 79 -14.08 -2.83 20.82
CA ARG A 79 -13.38 -3.62 21.85
C ARG A 79 -12.46 -2.77 22.72
N HIS A 80 -11.91 -1.70 22.14
CA HIS A 80 -10.97 -0.79 22.80
C HIS A 80 -11.60 0.59 23.08
N SER A 81 -12.94 0.65 23.20
CA SER A 81 -13.65 1.92 23.35
C SER A 81 -13.24 2.70 24.60
N GLY A 82 -12.84 2.02 25.68
CA GLY A 82 -12.31 2.64 26.89
C GLY A 82 -11.04 3.45 26.62
N GLY A 83 -9.97 2.78 26.15
CA GLY A 83 -8.69 3.45 25.86
C GLY A 83 -8.79 4.50 24.75
N ILE A 84 -9.63 4.28 23.74
CA ILE A 84 -9.90 5.29 22.70
C ILE A 84 -10.69 6.47 23.27
N GLY A 85 -11.66 6.21 24.16
CA GLY A 85 -12.44 7.25 24.84
C GLY A 85 -11.59 8.17 25.71
N GLU A 86 -10.59 7.60 26.40
CA GLU A 86 -9.62 8.33 27.22
C GLU A 86 -8.55 9.07 26.40
N ALA A 87 -8.30 8.66 25.16
CA ALA A 87 -7.32 9.34 24.31
C ALA A 87 -7.81 10.71 23.83
N ASP A 88 -6.87 11.64 23.64
CA ASP A 88 -7.12 12.92 23.00
C ASP A 88 -7.01 12.78 21.46
N ALA A 89 -6.17 11.84 20.99
CA ALA A 89 -6.02 11.50 19.57
C ALA A 89 -5.67 10.01 19.35
N VAL A 90 -5.88 9.51 18.14
CA VAL A 90 -5.49 8.17 17.70
C VAL A 90 -4.35 8.25 16.69
N LEU A 91 -3.22 7.63 16.99
CA LEU A 91 -2.11 7.46 16.05
C LEU A 91 -2.27 6.13 15.31
N VAL A 92 -2.29 6.16 13.99
CA VAL A 92 -2.53 4.96 13.17
C VAL A 92 -1.27 4.55 12.43
N LEU A 93 -0.75 3.36 12.75
CA LEU A 93 0.37 2.72 12.06
C LEU A 93 -0.14 1.82 10.93
N SER A 94 -0.71 2.44 9.88
CA SER A 94 -1.18 1.75 8.68
C SER A 94 -1.08 2.64 7.44
N CYS A 95 -1.48 2.10 6.28
CA CYS A 95 -1.60 2.89 5.05
C CYS A 95 -2.76 3.91 5.13
N GLY A 96 -2.82 4.85 4.18
CA GLY A 96 -3.83 5.91 4.17
C GLY A 96 -5.29 5.41 4.13
N ALA A 97 -5.55 4.24 3.53
CA ALA A 97 -6.88 3.63 3.56
C ALA A 97 -7.27 3.14 4.97
N GLY A 98 -6.31 2.59 5.72
CA GLY A 98 -6.53 2.18 7.11
C GLY A 98 -6.73 3.39 8.04
N VAL A 99 -5.96 4.46 7.84
CA VAL A 99 -6.13 5.73 8.59
C VAL A 99 -7.55 6.27 8.43
N GLN A 100 -8.05 6.37 7.20
CA GLN A 100 -9.43 6.81 6.92
C GLN A 100 -10.47 5.89 7.57
N THR A 101 -10.26 4.57 7.50
CA THR A 101 -11.20 3.60 8.07
C THR A 101 -11.27 3.69 9.60
N VAL A 102 -10.13 3.98 10.27
CA VAL A 102 -10.10 4.24 11.71
C VAL A 102 -10.80 5.55 12.04
N ALA A 103 -10.58 6.60 11.25
CA ALA A 103 -11.28 7.89 11.39
C ALA A 103 -12.80 7.75 11.26
N ASP A 104 -13.28 6.92 10.35
CA ASP A 104 -14.72 6.61 10.20
C ASP A 104 -15.31 5.82 11.39
N ALA A 105 -14.46 5.25 12.26
CA ALA A 105 -14.87 4.38 13.37
C ALA A 105 -14.87 5.10 14.74
N THR A 106 -14.30 6.29 14.85
CA THR A 106 -14.18 7.05 16.10
C THR A 106 -14.44 8.54 15.89
N SER A 107 -14.88 9.25 16.92
CA SER A 107 -15.01 10.70 16.89
C SER A 107 -13.72 11.45 17.27
N LYS A 108 -12.66 10.72 17.68
CA LYS A 108 -11.37 11.31 18.06
C LYS A 108 -10.57 11.74 16.83
N PRO A 109 -9.74 12.80 16.91
CA PRO A 109 -8.75 13.11 15.88
C PRO A 109 -7.88 11.89 15.57
N VAL A 110 -7.68 11.60 14.29
CA VAL A 110 -6.90 10.44 13.81
C VAL A 110 -5.76 10.90 12.92
N PHE A 111 -4.53 10.49 13.25
CA PHE A 111 -3.34 10.90 12.52
C PHE A 111 -2.55 9.71 11.98
N PRO A 112 -2.00 9.82 10.76
CA PRO A 112 -1.11 8.80 10.21
C PRO A 112 0.25 8.82 10.91
N GLY A 113 0.74 7.64 11.30
CA GLY A 113 2.13 7.43 11.72
C GLY A 113 3.04 6.88 10.62
N LEU A 114 2.49 6.53 9.45
CA LEU A 114 3.21 5.96 8.31
C LEU A 114 2.90 6.72 7.01
N GLU A 115 3.81 6.60 6.03
CA GLU A 115 3.54 6.95 4.64
C GLU A 115 3.19 5.71 3.83
N SER A 116 2.20 5.84 2.94
CA SER A 116 1.92 4.81 1.92
C SER A 116 2.83 5.04 0.71
N ALA A 117 3.70 4.08 0.40
CA ALA A 117 4.67 4.20 -0.68
C ALA A 117 4.06 3.76 -2.03
N PHE A 118 3.75 2.47 -2.16
CA PHE A 118 3.22 1.89 -3.41
C PHE A 118 2.59 0.51 -3.14
N LEU A 119 1.90 -0.04 -4.15
CA LEU A 119 1.45 -1.43 -4.12
C LEU A 119 2.64 -2.33 -4.50
N GLY A 120 3.16 -3.07 -3.52
CA GLY A 120 4.38 -3.84 -3.71
C GLY A 120 4.28 -5.31 -3.33
N ASN A 121 5.33 -6.01 -3.71
CA ASN A 121 5.65 -7.37 -3.34
C ASN A 121 6.88 -7.35 -2.41
N VAL A 122 6.94 -8.32 -1.50
CA VAL A 122 8.12 -8.55 -0.65
C VAL A 122 9.09 -9.41 -1.46
N VAL A 123 10.27 -8.88 -1.75
CA VAL A 123 11.36 -9.68 -2.34
C VAL A 123 12.09 -10.42 -1.23
N ARG A 124 12.42 -9.68 -0.17
CA ARG A 124 12.92 -10.18 1.12
C ARG A 124 12.54 -9.18 2.19
N HIS A 125 12.67 -9.54 3.46
CA HIS A 125 12.35 -8.61 4.56
C HIS A 125 13.12 -7.27 4.40
N GLY A 126 12.39 -6.16 4.48
CA GLY A 126 12.92 -4.81 4.26
C GLY A 126 13.20 -4.41 2.80
N VAL A 127 12.98 -5.30 1.82
CA VAL A 127 13.18 -5.01 0.39
C VAL A 127 11.91 -5.32 -0.38
N PHE A 128 11.33 -4.26 -0.96
CA PHE A 128 10.04 -4.30 -1.63
C PHE A 128 10.16 -3.79 -3.07
N GLU A 129 9.35 -4.36 -3.96
CA GLU A 129 9.27 -3.94 -5.36
C GLU A 129 7.84 -3.60 -5.73
N GLU A 130 7.65 -2.48 -6.45
CA GLU A 130 6.38 -2.19 -7.09
C GLU A 130 6.17 -3.15 -8.27
N ARG A 131 5.06 -3.90 -8.25
CA ARG A 131 4.71 -4.85 -9.33
C ARG A 131 3.35 -4.59 -9.97
N CYS A 132 2.62 -3.58 -9.50
CA CYS A 132 1.32 -3.22 -10.05
C CYS A 132 1.00 -1.75 -9.77
N GLN A 133 0.61 -1.02 -10.82
CA GLN A 133 0.14 0.37 -10.73
C GLN A 133 -1.40 0.51 -10.61
N MET A 134 -2.11 -0.62 -10.53
CA MET A 134 -3.58 -0.65 -10.47
C MET A 134 -4.20 0.17 -11.61
N CYS A 135 -3.78 -0.10 -12.85
CA CYS A 135 -4.19 0.68 -14.03
C CYS A 135 -5.59 0.36 -14.55
N GLY A 136 -6.26 -0.68 -14.02
CA GLY A 136 -7.61 -1.07 -14.45
C GLY A 136 -7.68 -1.85 -15.76
N GLU A 137 -6.56 -1.97 -16.48
CA GLU A 137 -6.44 -2.72 -17.73
C GLU A 137 -5.20 -3.60 -17.62
N CYS A 138 -5.35 -4.88 -17.27
CA CYS A 138 -4.21 -5.78 -17.10
C CYS A 138 -3.68 -6.24 -18.47
N VAL A 139 -2.36 -6.43 -18.60
CA VAL A 139 -1.72 -7.01 -19.80
C VAL A 139 -0.79 -8.17 -19.47
N LEU A 140 -0.82 -8.65 -18.22
CA LEU A 140 0.09 -9.69 -17.73
C LEU A 140 -0.14 -11.05 -18.39
N ASP A 141 -1.35 -11.29 -18.84
CA ASP A 141 -1.70 -12.41 -19.70
C ASP A 141 -0.87 -12.38 -20.99
N LEU A 142 -0.62 -11.20 -21.56
CA LEU A 142 0.11 -11.01 -22.81
C LEU A 142 1.63 -10.89 -22.64
N THR A 143 2.09 -10.44 -21.48
CA THR A 143 3.51 -10.13 -21.21
C THR A 143 4.21 -11.18 -20.33
N ALA A 144 3.77 -12.44 -20.42
CA ALA A 144 4.32 -13.56 -19.65
C ALA A 144 4.42 -13.28 -18.13
N GLY A 145 3.43 -12.58 -17.58
CA GLY A 145 3.37 -12.25 -16.15
C GLY A 145 4.33 -11.15 -15.69
N ILE A 146 5.01 -10.44 -16.59
CA ILE A 146 5.89 -9.31 -16.27
C ILE A 146 5.17 -8.01 -16.61
N CYS A 147 4.98 -7.12 -15.64
CA CYS A 147 4.26 -5.85 -15.86
C CYS A 147 5.18 -4.82 -16.52
N PRO A 148 5.03 -4.50 -17.83
CA PRO A 148 5.93 -3.56 -18.48
C PRO A 148 5.83 -2.14 -17.91
N VAL A 149 4.67 -1.80 -17.33
CA VAL A 149 4.42 -0.49 -16.73
C VAL A 149 5.22 -0.28 -15.43
N THR A 150 5.44 -1.31 -14.63
CA THR A 150 6.12 -1.18 -13.32
C THR A 150 7.56 -1.64 -13.37
N THR A 151 7.93 -2.56 -14.26
CA THR A 151 9.30 -3.09 -14.32
C THR A 151 10.17 -2.35 -15.33
N CYS A 152 9.58 -1.66 -16.31
CA CYS A 152 10.32 -0.71 -17.15
C CYS A 152 10.34 0.65 -16.46
N PRO A 153 11.51 1.25 -16.16
CA PRO A 153 11.59 2.58 -15.56
C PRO A 153 11.03 3.69 -16.46
N LYS A 154 10.91 3.43 -17.77
CA LYS A 154 10.26 4.32 -18.75
C LYS A 154 8.77 4.03 -18.94
N GLY A 155 8.24 2.99 -18.27
CA GLY A 155 6.83 2.58 -18.38
C GLY A 155 6.40 2.13 -19.79
N LEU A 156 7.35 1.77 -20.65
CA LEU A 156 7.08 1.40 -22.04
C LEU A 156 6.29 0.10 -22.11
N LEU A 157 5.20 0.08 -22.88
CA LEU A 157 4.40 -1.13 -23.09
C LEU A 157 5.05 -2.09 -24.10
N ASN A 158 5.71 -1.54 -25.11
CA ASN A 158 6.21 -2.28 -26.27
C ASN A 158 7.69 -2.03 -26.50
N GLY A 159 8.42 -3.14 -26.70
CA GLY A 159 9.78 -3.20 -27.21
C GLY A 159 10.84 -2.57 -26.30
N PRO A 160 12.09 -3.07 -26.34
CA PRO A 160 13.19 -2.36 -25.71
C PRO A 160 13.31 -0.96 -26.32
N CYS A 161 13.60 0.04 -25.48
CA CYS A 161 14.00 1.36 -25.96
C CYS A 161 15.37 1.30 -26.64
N GLY A 162 15.70 2.35 -27.40
CA GLY A 162 16.98 2.43 -28.12
C GLY A 162 18.24 2.43 -27.24
N GLY A 163 18.12 2.66 -25.93
CA GLY A 163 19.25 2.57 -25.00
C GLY A 163 19.44 1.19 -24.37
N MET A 164 18.60 0.19 -24.66
CA MET A 164 18.87 -1.18 -24.22
C MET A 164 20.19 -1.66 -24.83
N TRP A 165 21.13 -2.05 -23.97
CA TRP A 165 22.47 -2.48 -24.37
C TRP A 165 22.76 -3.86 -23.81
N ASP A 166 23.13 -4.80 -24.68
CA ASP A 166 23.44 -6.19 -24.32
C ASP A 166 22.40 -6.85 -23.41
N GLY A 167 21.12 -6.60 -23.70
CA GLY A 167 20.00 -7.12 -22.90
C GLY A 167 19.71 -6.36 -21.61
N MET A 168 20.50 -5.35 -21.24
CA MET A 168 20.40 -4.59 -19.98
C MET A 168 19.64 -3.27 -20.13
N CYS A 169 19.09 -2.77 -19.02
CA CYS A 169 18.39 -1.49 -18.97
C CYS A 169 19.36 -0.31 -18.88
N GLU A 170 19.10 0.77 -19.64
CA GLU A 170 19.94 1.98 -19.60
C GLU A 170 19.77 2.83 -18.34
N VAL A 171 18.57 2.81 -17.74
CA VAL A 171 18.23 3.66 -16.58
C VAL A 171 18.61 2.97 -15.28
N VAL A 172 18.49 1.65 -15.24
CA VAL A 172 18.73 0.81 -14.06
C VAL A 172 19.71 -0.28 -14.48
N THR A 173 21.00 0.08 -14.47
CA THR A 173 22.08 -0.67 -15.13
C THR A 173 22.40 -2.00 -14.47
N ASP A 174 21.91 -2.26 -13.26
CA ASP A 174 22.03 -3.51 -12.53
C ASP A 174 20.91 -4.52 -12.87
N ARG A 175 20.07 -4.24 -13.88
CA ARG A 175 18.92 -5.08 -14.24
C ARG A 175 18.81 -5.32 -15.74
N GLU A 176 18.37 -6.53 -16.08
CA GLU A 176 17.97 -6.88 -17.45
C GLU A 176 16.79 -6.02 -17.93
N CYS A 177 16.77 -5.69 -19.21
CA CYS A 177 15.68 -4.98 -19.84
C CYS A 177 14.37 -5.78 -19.71
N THR A 178 13.32 -5.11 -19.22
CA THR A 178 11.99 -5.71 -19.06
C THR A 178 11.48 -6.41 -20.32
N HIS A 179 11.69 -5.82 -21.50
CA HIS A 179 11.19 -6.42 -22.75
C HIS A 179 12.02 -7.63 -23.21
N VAL A 180 13.30 -7.67 -22.85
CA VAL A 180 14.16 -8.84 -23.06
C VAL A 180 13.68 -10.00 -22.18
N LEU A 181 13.39 -9.72 -20.90
CA LEU A 181 12.81 -10.69 -19.98
C LEU A 181 11.45 -11.24 -20.47
N ILE A 182 10.56 -10.35 -20.92
CA ILE A 182 9.26 -10.73 -21.49
C ILE A 182 9.46 -11.64 -22.70
N ARG A 183 10.31 -11.24 -23.65
CA ARG A 183 10.54 -12.03 -24.87
C ARG A 183 11.11 -13.40 -24.55
N ARG A 184 12.12 -13.47 -23.68
CA ARG A 184 12.73 -14.74 -23.24
C ARG A 184 11.68 -15.68 -22.65
N ARG A 185 10.87 -15.19 -21.72
CA ARG A 185 9.83 -16.00 -21.06
C ARG A 185 8.70 -16.40 -22.02
N LEU A 186 8.34 -15.57 -22.99
CA LEU A 186 7.38 -15.95 -24.03
C LEU A 186 7.90 -17.07 -24.94
N VAL A 187 9.21 -17.05 -25.26
CA VAL A 187 9.85 -18.13 -26.03
C VAL A 187 9.87 -19.43 -25.23
N GLU A 188 10.24 -19.38 -23.95
CA GLU A 188 10.21 -20.55 -23.04
C GLU A 188 8.80 -21.16 -22.88
N GLN A 189 7.74 -20.39 -23.15
CA GLN A 189 6.35 -20.81 -23.06
C GLN A 189 5.75 -21.23 -24.42
N ASP A 190 6.52 -21.24 -25.51
CA ASP A 190 6.03 -21.45 -26.88
C ASP A 190 4.95 -20.42 -27.30
N ARG A 191 5.03 -19.19 -26.77
CA ARG A 191 4.09 -18.07 -27.00
C ARG A 191 4.72 -16.91 -27.76
N SER A 192 5.72 -17.21 -28.59
CA SER A 192 6.54 -16.22 -29.30
C SER A 192 5.80 -15.43 -30.39
N GLY A 193 4.59 -15.83 -30.77
CA GLY A 193 3.76 -15.14 -31.77
C GLY A 193 3.04 -13.87 -31.29
N PHE A 194 3.24 -13.44 -30.04
CA PHE A 194 2.57 -12.26 -29.50
C PHE A 194 3.12 -10.94 -30.10
N GLY A 195 2.23 -10.06 -30.54
CA GLY A 195 2.54 -8.79 -31.22
C GLY A 195 2.60 -7.57 -30.29
N ALA A 196 2.56 -6.37 -30.88
CA ALA A 196 2.54 -5.13 -30.11
C ALA A 196 1.21 -4.95 -29.35
N LEU A 197 1.31 -4.49 -28.10
CA LEU A 197 0.18 -4.08 -27.26
C LEU A 197 -0.39 -2.75 -27.75
N ALA A 198 -1.71 -2.61 -27.67
CA ALA A 198 -2.36 -1.31 -27.82
C ALA A 198 -1.92 -0.35 -26.70
N PRO A 199 -1.96 0.98 -26.93
CA PRO A 199 -1.81 1.97 -25.87
C PRO A 199 -2.82 1.72 -24.74
N LYS A 200 -2.42 2.03 -23.49
CA LYS A 200 -3.31 1.91 -22.33
C LYS A 200 -4.52 2.84 -22.45
N ASP A 201 -5.71 2.31 -22.17
CA ASP A 201 -6.89 3.12 -21.97
C ASP A 201 -6.95 3.64 -20.53
N HIS A 202 -6.44 4.86 -20.33
CA HIS A 202 -6.43 5.50 -19.01
C HIS A 202 -7.84 5.84 -18.49
N SER A 203 -8.89 5.80 -19.31
CA SER A 203 -10.27 5.98 -18.86
C SER A 203 -10.76 4.83 -17.99
N LYS A 204 -10.14 3.64 -18.09
CA LYS A 204 -10.47 2.46 -17.26
C LYS A 204 -10.14 2.66 -15.77
N LYS A 205 -9.20 3.54 -15.44
CA LYS A 205 -8.84 3.87 -14.05
C LYS A 205 -9.59 5.11 -13.58
N LEU A 206 -10.78 4.89 -13.00
CA LEU A 206 -11.54 5.97 -12.37
C LEU A 206 -10.83 6.51 -11.12
N LYS A 207 -10.92 7.84 -10.92
CA LYS A 207 -10.44 8.55 -9.72
C LYS A 207 -11.53 9.52 -9.23
N PRO A 208 -12.16 9.31 -8.06
CA PRO A 208 -12.00 8.15 -7.18
C PRO A 208 -12.52 6.86 -7.83
N GLY A 209 -11.90 5.72 -7.49
CA GLY A 209 -12.32 4.41 -7.97
C GLY A 209 -13.45 3.82 -7.14
N SER A 210 -14.41 3.13 -7.76
CA SER A 210 -15.43 2.34 -7.07
C SER A 210 -15.85 1.15 -7.93
N VAL A 211 -16.15 0.00 -7.31
CA VAL A 211 -16.64 -1.21 -7.98
C VAL A 211 -17.71 -1.85 -7.10
N ASN A 212 -18.88 -2.16 -7.66
CA ASN A 212 -19.96 -2.88 -6.97
C ASN A 212 -20.36 -4.13 -7.75
N LEU A 213 -19.79 -5.27 -7.36
CA LEU A 213 -20.03 -6.57 -8.00
C LEU A 213 -21.44 -7.14 -7.78
N ARG A 214 -22.25 -6.54 -6.88
CA ARG A 214 -23.63 -6.99 -6.65
C ARG A 214 -24.59 -6.46 -7.72
N GLY A 215 -24.33 -5.28 -8.28
CA GLY A 215 -25.18 -4.66 -9.30
C GLY A 215 -25.15 -5.38 -10.66
N GLU A 216 -24.07 -6.09 -10.96
CA GLU A 216 -23.88 -6.80 -12.23
C GLU A 216 -24.63 -8.14 -12.28
N ARG A 217 -24.89 -8.78 -11.12
CA ARG A 217 -25.65 -10.05 -11.04
C ARG A 217 -27.11 -9.93 -11.48
N GLY A 218 -27.66 -8.71 -11.57
CA GLY A 218 -29.03 -8.46 -12.04
C GLY A 218 -29.17 -8.33 -13.56
N LYS A 219 -28.07 -8.11 -14.30
CA LYS A 219 -28.11 -7.86 -15.75
C LYS A 219 -27.93 -9.12 -16.62
N SER A 220 -27.39 -10.22 -16.08
CA SER A 220 -27.22 -11.50 -16.83
C SER A 220 -28.40 -12.48 -16.67
N ARG A 221 -29.52 -12.03 -16.08
CA ARG A 221 -30.72 -12.86 -15.83
C ARG A 221 -31.96 -12.35 -16.59
N ARG A 222 -31.78 -11.58 -17.65
CA ARG A 222 -32.83 -11.18 -18.58
C ARG A 222 -32.44 -11.58 -19.99
#